data_AF-A0A931QR40-F1
#
_entry.id   AF-A0A931QR40-F1
#
_cell.length_a   1.000
_cell.length_b   1.000
_cell.length_c   1.000
_cell.angle_alpha   90.00
_cell.angle_beta   90.00
_cell.angle_gamma   90.00
#
_symmetry.space_group_name_H-M   'P 1'
#
loop_
_entity.id
_entity.type
_entity.pdbx_description
1 polymer ?
#
loop_
_entity_poly.entity_id
_entity_poly.type
_entity_poly.pdbx_seq_one_letter_code
_entity_poly.pdbx_strand_id
1 'polypeptide(L)'
;MIKVIIPIILISCLILSCKEDFSTEAKYRERNVLTCIISPDTSFQAVTLFRTYRVEGSPNQFTEYPFIDSADVKMWHDNQVYQFYDTTLERQNTGRYIESAKVYYNNSLKPIGGKYVEVEALLPNGLLLRAETLVPDVDKISFQGSSTEISSDNKNEIKFIWADEQRVMYDPRFLVVVSNKITHQINTVEIPIKYIVRNSAEEQVHPSITSQKSVIYESAVIRKAFQNISKDDSVKSNYVIMGAYLELMVLDKYLSTYYSSIENFLDEFTIKVDLPDYTNIDGGFGIFGSYNLIKYNIAVDKNFIKSFGYGAGF
;
A
#
# COMPACT_ATOMS: atom_id res chain seq x y z
N MET A 1 68.76 33.78 11.76
CA MET A 1 67.78 32.93 12.48
C MET A 1 66.37 32.99 11.89
N ILE A 2 65.81 34.16 11.55
CA ILE A 2 64.44 34.29 10.99
C ILE A 2 64.20 33.47 9.69
N LYS A 3 65.21 33.31 8.82
CA LYS A 3 65.09 32.56 7.56
C LYS A 3 64.89 31.03 7.72
N VAL A 4 65.18 30.47 8.89
CA VAL A 4 65.03 29.02 9.16
C VAL A 4 63.72 28.72 9.90
N ILE A 5 63.15 29.69 10.59
CA ILE A 5 61.92 29.52 11.39
C ILE A 5 60.67 29.47 10.49
N ILE A 6 60.62 30.26 9.42
CA ILE A 6 59.49 30.31 8.47
C ILE A 6 59.22 28.96 7.78
N PRO A 7 60.21 28.24 7.21
CA PRO A 7 59.93 26.95 6.57
C PRO A 7 59.51 25.87 7.58
N ILE A 8 59.97 25.94 8.83
CA ILE A 8 59.56 24.99 9.89
C ILE A 8 58.11 25.21 10.31
N ILE A 9 57.67 26.47 10.43
CA ILE A 9 56.26 26.81 10.70
C ILE A 9 55.36 26.39 9.53
N LEU A 10 55.82 26.59 8.29
CA LEU A 10 55.06 26.20 7.09
C LEU A 10 54.91 24.67 6.98
N ILE A 11 55.97 23.91 7.28
CA ILE A 11 55.94 22.45 7.33
C ILE A 11 55.03 21.97 8.47
N SER A 12 55.10 22.58 9.65
CA SER A 12 54.21 22.27 10.78
C SER A 12 52.71 22.46 10.45
N CYS A 13 52.37 23.51 9.69
CA CYS A 13 51.00 23.73 9.23
C CYS A 13 50.53 22.67 8.22
N LEU A 14 51.43 22.10 7.40
CA LEU A 14 51.07 21.05 6.43
C LEU A 14 50.80 19.70 7.11
N ILE A 15 51.48 19.38 8.22
CA ILE A 15 51.23 18.16 9.01
C ILE A 15 50.01 18.27 9.96
N LEU A 16 49.58 19.50 10.28
CA LEU A 16 48.37 19.76 11.07
C LEU A 16 47.10 19.93 10.21
N SER A 17 47.23 19.80 8.88
CA SER A 17 46.08 19.71 7.99
C SER A 17 45.37 18.38 8.22
N CYS A 18 44.54 18.33 9.26
CA CYS A 18 43.62 17.24 9.51
C CYS A 18 42.79 17.03 8.24
N LYS A 19 42.92 15.85 7.64
CA LYS A 19 41.88 15.36 6.73
C LYS A 19 40.61 15.26 7.57
N GLU A 20 39.78 16.29 7.53
CA GLU A 20 38.37 16.10 7.84
C GLU A 20 37.81 15.25 6.70
N ASP A 21 37.74 13.94 6.92
CA ASP A 21 36.90 13.08 6.09
C ASP A 21 35.45 13.53 6.31
N PHE A 22 35.04 14.49 5.50
CA PHE A 22 33.67 14.96 5.43
C PHE A 22 32.81 13.82 4.85
N SER A 23 32.31 12.96 5.74
CA SER A 23 31.27 12.01 5.38
C SER A 23 29.94 12.73 5.48
N THR A 24 29.23 12.84 4.36
CA THR A 24 27.84 13.31 4.31
C THR A 24 26.86 12.33 4.94
N GLU A 25 27.32 11.15 5.36
CA GLU A 25 26.48 10.10 5.91
C GLU A 25 26.50 10.12 7.44
N ALA A 26 25.31 10.05 8.05
CA ALA A 26 25.20 9.78 9.47
C ALA A 26 25.81 8.40 9.80
N LYS A 27 26.30 8.23 11.04
CA LYS A 27 26.80 6.93 11.50
C LYS A 27 25.70 5.87 11.38
N TYR A 28 25.96 4.86 10.54
CA TYR A 28 25.07 3.71 10.38
C TYR A 28 24.83 3.02 11.72
N ARG A 29 23.55 2.73 12.00
CA ARG A 29 23.11 1.91 13.13
C ARG A 29 22.20 0.83 12.60
N GLU A 30 22.58 -0.43 12.84
CA GLU A 30 21.73 -1.56 12.52
C GLU A 30 20.42 -1.48 13.32
N ARG A 31 19.29 -1.67 12.63
CA ARG A 31 17.96 -1.73 13.21
C ARG A 31 17.27 -3.02 12.82
N ASN A 32 16.50 -3.58 13.74
CA ASN A 32 15.57 -4.68 13.45
C ASN A 32 14.25 -4.08 12.98
N VAL A 33 13.71 -4.61 11.88
CA VAL A 33 12.54 -4.11 11.20
C VAL A 33 11.43 -5.15 11.30
N LEU A 34 10.28 -4.77 11.85
CA LEU A 34 9.04 -5.55 11.84
C LEU A 34 8.04 -4.87 10.93
N THR A 35 7.58 -5.59 9.91
CA THR A 35 6.50 -5.13 9.03
C THR A 35 5.39 -6.17 8.97
N CYS A 36 4.18 -5.73 9.26
CA CYS A 36 2.97 -6.53 9.09
C CYS A 36 1.77 -5.63 8.82
N ILE A 37 1.01 -5.96 7.79
CA ILE A 37 -0.27 -5.33 7.47
C ILE A 37 -1.33 -6.41 7.51
N ILE A 38 -2.26 -6.32 8.46
CA ILE A 38 -3.30 -7.33 8.67
C ILE A 38 -4.62 -6.92 8.01
N SER A 39 -5.41 -7.91 7.61
CA SER A 39 -6.74 -7.69 7.03
C SER A 39 -7.75 -8.70 7.57
N PRO A 40 -9.00 -8.28 7.88
CA PRO A 40 -10.08 -9.16 8.29
C PRO A 40 -10.68 -9.99 7.14
N ASP A 41 -10.35 -9.65 5.88
CA ASP A 41 -10.87 -10.34 4.69
C ASP A 41 -10.21 -11.71 4.46
N THR A 42 -9.09 -11.95 5.13
CA THR A 42 -8.31 -13.20 5.04
C THR A 42 -7.94 -13.68 6.44
N SER A 43 -7.78 -15.00 6.61
CA SER A 43 -7.16 -15.56 7.81
C SER A 43 -5.64 -15.73 7.68
N PHE A 44 -5.11 -15.62 6.46
CA PHE A 44 -3.67 -15.62 6.20
C PHE A 44 -3.10 -14.24 6.56
N GLN A 45 -2.31 -14.19 7.62
CA GLN A 45 -1.55 -13.02 8.05
C GLN A 45 -0.07 -13.34 7.94
N ALA A 46 0.73 -12.37 7.51
CA ALA A 46 2.17 -12.52 7.37
C ALA A 46 2.92 -11.36 8.04
N VAL A 47 3.96 -11.71 8.79
CA VAL A 47 4.91 -10.80 9.43
C VAL A 47 6.26 -11.00 8.78
N THR A 48 6.94 -9.90 8.51
CA THR A 48 8.32 -9.91 8.03
C THR A 48 9.25 -9.30 9.07
N LEU A 49 10.39 -9.94 9.28
CA LEU A 49 11.44 -9.50 10.19
C LEU A 49 12.76 -9.39 9.44
N PHE A 50 13.34 -8.20 9.41
CA PHE A 50 14.60 -7.92 8.72
C PHE A 50 15.58 -7.16 9.58
N ARG A 51 16.86 -7.23 9.22
CA ARG A 51 17.87 -6.29 9.68
C ARG A 51 18.15 -5.27 8.60
N THR A 52 18.30 -4.01 8.97
CA THR A 52 18.95 -3.07 8.05
C THR A 52 20.39 -3.53 7.82
N TYR A 53 20.97 -3.17 6.69
CA TYR A 53 22.37 -3.43 6.40
C TYR A 53 22.96 -2.24 5.67
N ARG A 54 24.29 -2.06 5.79
CA ARG A 54 25.06 -1.11 4.99
C ARG A 54 25.85 -1.90 3.97
N VAL A 55 25.80 -1.47 2.72
CA VAL A 55 26.62 -2.04 1.65
C VAL A 55 27.76 -1.07 1.38
N GLU A 56 28.99 -1.58 1.31
CA GLU A 56 30.09 -0.80 0.76
C GLU A 56 29.99 -0.83 -0.78
N GLY A 57 29.81 0.34 -1.40
CA GLY A 57 29.67 0.43 -2.86
C GLY A 57 28.21 0.42 -3.34
N SER A 58 27.91 -0.33 -4.41
CA SER A 58 26.59 -0.29 -5.04
C SER A 58 25.57 -1.13 -4.25
N PRO A 59 24.41 -0.57 -3.84
CA PRO A 59 23.39 -1.31 -3.10
C PRO A 59 22.94 -2.60 -3.80
N ASN A 60 23.00 -2.64 -5.13
CA ASN A 60 22.57 -3.78 -5.94
C ASN A 60 23.50 -5.00 -5.85
N GLN A 61 24.67 -4.87 -5.22
CA GLN A 61 25.65 -5.96 -5.07
C GLN A 61 25.40 -6.83 -3.83
N PHE A 62 24.56 -6.38 -2.89
CA PHE A 62 24.23 -7.16 -1.70
C PHE A 62 23.09 -8.14 -1.99
N THR A 63 23.44 -9.43 -1.98
CA THR A 63 22.53 -10.55 -2.32
C THR A 63 22.11 -11.38 -1.11
N GLU A 64 22.75 -11.17 0.06
CA GLU A 64 22.36 -11.85 1.29
C GLU A 64 20.97 -11.36 1.74
N TYR A 65 20.08 -12.29 2.05
CA TYR A 65 18.73 -11.95 2.45
C TYR A 65 18.72 -11.61 3.95
N PRO A 66 18.40 -10.37 4.36
CA PRO A 66 18.63 -9.89 5.73
C PRO A 66 17.53 -10.33 6.71
N PHE A 67 16.90 -11.48 6.47
CA PHE A 67 15.79 -11.98 7.26
C PHE A 67 16.26 -12.46 8.62
N ILE A 68 15.45 -12.22 9.65
CA ILE A 68 15.73 -12.70 11.01
C ILE A 68 15.04 -14.04 11.21
N ASP A 69 15.79 -15.13 11.11
CA ASP A 69 15.33 -16.48 11.41
C ASP A 69 15.19 -16.72 12.93
N SER A 70 14.38 -17.72 13.31
CA SER A 70 14.21 -18.20 14.71
C SER A 70 13.66 -17.17 15.71
N ALA A 71 12.84 -16.22 15.26
CA ALA A 71 12.09 -15.35 16.16
C ALA A 71 10.81 -16.04 16.67
N ASP A 72 10.43 -15.80 17.92
CA ASP A 72 9.13 -16.21 18.46
C ASP A 72 8.13 -15.07 18.22
N VAL A 73 7.22 -15.27 17.26
CA VAL A 73 6.26 -14.26 16.80
C VAL A 73 4.85 -14.66 17.19
N LYS A 74 4.17 -13.77 17.92
CA LYS A 74 2.81 -13.98 18.43
C LYS A 74 1.95 -12.74 18.16
N MET A 75 0.66 -12.97 17.97
CA MET A 75 -0.35 -11.91 18.03
C MET A 75 -1.42 -12.22 19.05
N TRP A 76 -1.94 -11.17 19.68
CA TRP A 76 -3.07 -11.23 20.58
C TRP A 76 -4.25 -10.55 19.94
N HIS A 77 -5.39 -11.25 19.92
CA HIS A 77 -6.64 -10.70 19.41
C HIS A 77 -7.81 -11.36 20.13
N ASP A 78 -8.75 -10.55 20.62
CA ASP A 78 -9.99 -11.00 21.28
C ASP A 78 -9.75 -12.09 22.36
N ASN A 79 -8.78 -11.86 23.25
CA ASN A 79 -8.34 -12.78 24.32
C ASN A 79 -7.74 -14.11 23.84
N GLN A 80 -7.39 -14.23 22.57
CA GLN A 80 -6.70 -15.38 22.00
C GLN A 80 -5.27 -15.02 21.60
N VAL A 81 -4.39 -16.02 21.65
CA VAL A 81 -2.99 -15.90 21.23
C VAL A 81 -2.78 -16.74 19.97
N TYR A 82 -2.18 -16.15 18.97
CA TYR A 82 -1.91 -16.75 17.67
C TYR A 82 -0.40 -16.83 17.46
N GLN A 83 0.13 -18.05 17.44
CA GLN A 83 1.53 -18.32 17.13
C GLN A 83 1.74 -18.25 15.62
N PHE A 84 2.79 -17.55 15.19
CA PHE A 84 3.22 -17.53 13.80
C PHE A 84 4.37 -18.51 13.58
N TYR A 85 4.41 -19.10 12.39
CA TYR A 85 5.41 -20.08 11.96
C TYR A 85 6.15 -19.56 10.74
N ASP A 86 7.40 -19.93 10.57
CA ASP A 86 8.19 -19.55 9.41
C ASP A 86 7.75 -20.30 8.13
N THR A 87 7.78 -19.60 7.00
CA THR A 87 7.55 -20.18 5.67
C THR A 87 8.26 -19.34 4.61
N THR A 88 8.25 -19.84 3.36
CA THR A 88 8.72 -19.13 2.18
C THR A 88 7.59 -18.89 1.21
N LEU A 89 7.48 -17.65 0.71
CA LEU A 89 6.58 -17.26 -0.37
C LEU A 89 7.38 -17.06 -1.66
N GLU A 90 6.85 -17.56 -2.78
CA GLU A 90 7.46 -17.32 -4.08
C GLU A 90 7.50 -15.82 -4.38
N ARG A 91 8.67 -15.32 -4.81
CA ARG A 91 8.81 -13.93 -5.23
C ARG A 91 8.36 -13.78 -6.67
N GLN A 92 7.45 -12.84 -6.91
CA GLN A 92 7.11 -12.43 -8.28
C GLN A 92 8.22 -11.57 -8.93
N ASN A 93 9.08 -10.94 -8.14
CA ASN A 93 10.22 -10.15 -8.62
C ASN A 93 11.54 -10.69 -8.04
N THR A 94 12.33 -11.35 -8.87
CA THR A 94 13.61 -11.99 -8.53
C THR A 94 14.84 -11.11 -8.83
N GLY A 95 14.64 -9.83 -9.16
CA GLY A 95 15.72 -8.97 -9.68
C GLY A 95 16.92 -8.78 -8.74
N ARG A 96 16.69 -8.61 -7.43
CA ARG A 96 17.77 -8.39 -6.44
C ARG A 96 18.00 -9.60 -5.52
N TYR A 97 16.92 -10.30 -5.17
CA TYR A 97 16.95 -11.50 -4.34
C TYR A 97 16.31 -12.63 -5.16
N ILE A 98 17.10 -13.66 -5.43
CA ILE A 98 16.69 -14.79 -6.27
C ILE A 98 15.89 -15.82 -5.45
N GLU A 99 16.09 -15.84 -4.13
CA GLU A 99 15.44 -16.76 -3.20
C GLU A 99 14.01 -16.32 -2.84
N SER A 100 13.18 -17.30 -2.49
CA SER A 100 11.82 -17.05 -1.99
C SER A 100 11.83 -16.14 -0.76
N ALA A 101 10.80 -15.30 -0.61
CA ALA A 101 10.69 -14.40 0.53
C ALA A 101 10.31 -15.19 1.78
N LYS A 102 11.19 -15.23 2.78
CA LYS A 102 10.84 -15.77 4.10
C LYS A 102 9.91 -14.82 4.83
N VAL A 103 8.90 -15.38 5.48
CA VAL A 103 7.91 -14.68 6.31
C VAL A 103 7.54 -15.56 7.51
N TYR A 104 7.04 -14.95 8.59
CA TYR A 104 6.31 -15.65 9.62
C TYR A 104 4.81 -15.52 9.31
N TYR A 105 4.05 -16.61 9.30
CA TYR A 105 2.64 -16.60 8.91
C TYR A 105 1.74 -17.29 9.94
N ASN A 106 0.46 -16.92 9.91
CA ASN A 106 -0.62 -17.59 10.63
C ASN A 106 -1.86 -17.64 9.72
N ASN A 107 -2.59 -18.77 9.72
CA ASN A 107 -3.79 -18.98 8.88
C ASN A 107 -5.09 -19.10 9.68
N SER A 108 -5.03 -18.85 10.98
CA SER A 108 -6.14 -18.99 11.93
C SER A 108 -6.62 -17.64 12.50
N LEU A 109 -5.76 -16.62 12.50
CA LEU A 109 -6.10 -15.28 12.95
C LEU A 109 -6.96 -14.60 11.90
N LYS A 110 -8.22 -14.35 12.26
CA LYS A 110 -9.12 -13.50 11.49
C LYS A 110 -9.43 -12.25 12.33
N PRO A 111 -8.78 -11.11 12.04
CA PRO A 111 -9.03 -9.87 12.77
C PRO A 111 -10.51 -9.45 12.68
N ILE A 112 -11.00 -8.78 13.73
CA ILE A 112 -12.36 -8.25 13.82
C ILE A 112 -12.31 -6.72 13.79
N GLY A 113 -13.18 -6.10 12.99
CA GLY A 113 -13.32 -4.63 12.94
C GLY A 113 -13.64 -4.02 14.31
N GLY A 114 -13.02 -2.89 14.62
CA GLY A 114 -13.21 -2.18 15.89
C GLY A 114 -12.53 -2.81 17.10
N LYS A 115 -11.69 -3.82 16.90
CA LYS A 115 -10.94 -4.52 17.95
C LYS A 115 -9.43 -4.33 17.76
N TYR A 116 -8.70 -4.35 18.88
CA TYR A 116 -7.25 -4.28 18.87
C TYR A 116 -6.64 -5.63 18.46
N VAL A 117 -5.51 -5.54 17.79
CA VAL A 117 -4.56 -6.63 17.57
C VAL A 117 -3.21 -6.16 18.07
N GLU A 118 -2.55 -6.97 18.87
CA GLU A 118 -1.19 -6.71 19.36
C GLU A 118 -0.25 -7.73 18.73
N VAL A 119 0.97 -7.31 18.40
CA VAL A 119 2.04 -8.18 17.89
C VAL A 119 3.26 -8.09 18.79
N GLU A 120 3.86 -9.24 19.07
CA GLU A 120 5.18 -9.34 19.70
C GLU A 120 6.08 -10.25 18.87
N ALA A 121 7.34 -9.85 18.72
CA ALA A 121 8.39 -10.68 18.14
C ALA A 121 9.62 -10.69 19.05
N LEU A 122 9.88 -11.81 19.72
CA LEU A 122 11.10 -12.04 20.48
C LEU A 122 12.18 -12.57 19.54
N LEU A 123 13.18 -11.73 19.28
CA LEU A 123 14.28 -12.05 18.38
C LEU A 123 15.30 -12.99 19.06
N PRO A 124 16.14 -13.71 18.29
CA PRO A 124 17.15 -14.63 18.83
C PRO A 124 18.17 -13.99 19.78
N ASN A 125 18.39 -12.67 19.65
CA ASN A 125 19.29 -11.91 20.51
C ASN A 125 18.64 -11.45 21.83
N GLY A 126 17.39 -11.86 22.10
CA GLY A 126 16.63 -11.47 23.28
C GLY A 126 15.94 -10.11 23.18
N LEU A 127 16.08 -9.40 22.05
CA LEU A 127 15.36 -8.15 21.80
C LEU A 127 13.89 -8.46 21.52
N LEU A 128 13.00 -7.66 22.11
CA LEU A 128 11.56 -7.78 21.92
C LEU A 128 11.04 -6.61 21.10
N LEU A 129 10.41 -6.92 19.98
CA LEU A 129 9.68 -5.95 19.15
C LEU A 129 8.19 -6.04 19.48
N ARG A 130 7.52 -4.89 19.64
CA ARG A 130 6.09 -4.84 19.97
C ARG A 130 5.37 -3.77 19.18
N ALA A 131 4.10 -4.01 18.85
CA ALA A 131 3.21 -2.98 18.36
C ALA A 131 1.75 -3.39 18.57
N GLU A 132 0.86 -2.42 18.48
CA GLU A 132 -0.59 -2.65 18.49
C GLU A 132 -1.25 -1.89 17.35
N THR A 133 -2.41 -2.36 16.91
CA THR A 133 -3.28 -1.61 16.02
C THR A 133 -4.76 -1.87 16.28
N LEU A 134 -5.59 -0.87 15.98
CA LEU A 134 -7.05 -0.96 16.01
C LEU A 134 -7.55 -1.21 14.57
N VAL A 135 -8.14 -2.38 14.34
CA VAL A 135 -8.69 -2.74 13.03
C VAL A 135 -9.86 -1.80 12.70
N PRO A 136 -9.89 -1.18 11.50
CA PRO A 136 -10.98 -0.27 11.14
C PRO A 136 -12.34 -0.96 11.20
N ASP A 137 -13.30 -0.29 11.84
CA ASP A 137 -14.68 -0.76 11.96
C ASP A 137 -15.52 -0.22 10.80
N VAL A 138 -15.66 -1.04 9.75
CA VAL A 138 -16.37 -0.63 8.53
C VAL A 138 -17.89 -0.66 8.66
N ASP A 139 -18.43 -1.35 9.66
CA ASP A 139 -19.87 -1.42 9.91
C ASP A 139 -20.46 -0.05 10.32
N LYS A 140 -19.59 0.85 10.78
CA LYS A 140 -19.93 2.24 11.12
C LYS A 140 -19.89 3.19 9.92
N ILE A 141 -19.51 2.72 8.73
CA ILE A 141 -19.41 3.54 7.54
C ILE A 141 -20.76 3.55 6.82
N SER A 142 -21.31 4.74 6.60
CA SER A 142 -22.55 4.91 5.84
C SER A 142 -22.28 5.58 4.49
N PHE A 143 -22.96 5.14 3.44
CA PHE A 143 -22.84 5.71 2.09
C PHE A 143 -24.00 6.67 1.75
N GLN A 144 -24.57 7.34 2.74
CA GLN A 144 -25.70 8.25 2.53
C GLN A 144 -25.34 9.39 1.58
N GLY A 145 -26.18 9.64 0.57
CA GLY A 145 -25.93 10.65 -0.46
C GLY A 145 -25.07 10.17 -1.64
N SER A 146 -24.65 8.89 -1.63
CA SER A 146 -24.04 8.27 -2.81
C SER A 146 -25.06 8.01 -3.91
N SER A 147 -24.61 8.04 -5.16
CA SER A 147 -25.35 7.52 -6.31
C SER A 147 -25.68 6.04 -6.12
N THR A 148 -26.89 5.63 -6.52
CA THR A 148 -27.38 4.24 -6.37
C THR A 148 -27.46 3.51 -7.70
N GLU A 149 -27.36 4.22 -8.83
CA GLU A 149 -27.52 3.66 -10.17
C GLU A 149 -26.62 4.36 -11.19
N ILE A 150 -26.09 3.59 -12.15
CA ILE A 150 -25.50 4.05 -13.40
C ILE A 150 -26.55 3.91 -14.51
N SER A 151 -27.12 5.02 -14.96
CA SER A 151 -28.15 5.03 -16.00
C SER A 151 -27.71 5.84 -17.22
N SER A 152 -28.42 5.66 -18.33
CA SER A 152 -28.22 6.48 -19.53
C SER A 152 -28.62 7.95 -19.32
N ASP A 153 -29.51 8.20 -18.36
CA ASP A 153 -30.08 9.52 -18.06
C ASP A 153 -29.30 10.28 -16.97
N ASN A 154 -28.31 9.63 -16.34
CA ASN A 154 -27.53 10.24 -15.27
C ASN A 154 -26.85 11.52 -15.76
N LYS A 155 -27.24 12.63 -15.14
CA LYS A 155 -26.70 13.95 -15.44
C LYS A 155 -25.29 14.04 -14.87
N ASN A 156 -24.34 13.80 -15.78
CA ASN A 156 -22.93 14.17 -15.74
C ASN A 156 -21.98 13.41 -14.81
N GLU A 157 -22.41 12.92 -13.65
CA GLU A 157 -21.48 12.26 -12.70
C GLU A 157 -22.12 11.14 -11.86
N ILE A 158 -21.28 10.20 -11.41
CA ILE A 158 -21.55 9.25 -10.33
C ILE A 158 -20.71 9.67 -9.14
N LYS A 159 -21.37 9.90 -8.01
CA LYS A 159 -20.73 10.36 -6.78
C LYS A 159 -20.87 9.32 -5.70
N PHE A 160 -19.76 8.99 -5.05
CA PHE A 160 -19.75 8.19 -3.84
C PHE A 160 -19.36 9.08 -2.67
N ILE A 161 -20.14 9.03 -1.60
CA ILE A 161 -19.94 9.78 -0.36
C ILE A 161 -20.04 8.78 0.77
N TRP A 162 -19.07 8.78 1.66
CA TRP A 162 -19.12 8.02 2.90
C TRP A 162 -19.03 8.93 4.11
N ALA A 163 -19.57 8.47 5.22
CA ALA A 163 -19.47 9.14 6.51
C ALA A 163 -19.13 8.13 7.59
N ASP A 164 -18.23 8.54 8.48
CA ASP A 164 -17.70 7.79 9.61
C ASP A 164 -17.13 8.78 10.64
N GLU A 165 -16.90 8.32 11.86
CA GLU A 165 -16.29 9.09 12.95
C GLU A 165 -14.76 8.96 13.02
N GLN A 166 -14.18 8.11 12.17
CA GLN A 166 -12.77 7.77 12.16
C GLN A 166 -11.96 8.88 11.46
N ARG A 167 -10.77 9.16 11.97
CA ARG A 167 -9.79 10.08 11.36
C ARG A 167 -8.71 9.27 10.66
N VAL A 168 -9.11 8.61 9.58
CA VAL A 168 -8.27 7.72 8.80
C VAL A 168 -8.31 8.07 7.32
N MET A 169 -7.44 7.42 6.54
CA MET A 169 -7.37 7.53 5.08
C MET A 169 -8.08 6.36 4.40
N TYR A 170 -8.47 6.60 3.16
CA TYR A 170 -9.28 5.72 2.32
C TYR A 170 -8.61 5.51 0.97
N ASP A 171 -8.65 4.29 0.44
CA ASP A 171 -8.34 3.97 -0.97
C ASP A 171 -9.63 3.51 -1.67
N PRO A 172 -10.35 4.42 -2.37
CA PRO A 172 -11.56 4.08 -3.09
C PRO A 172 -11.27 3.55 -4.49
N ARG A 173 -11.86 2.41 -4.85
CA ARG A 173 -11.76 1.81 -6.19
C ARG A 173 -13.13 1.50 -6.74
N PHE A 174 -13.44 2.00 -7.93
CA PHE A 174 -14.71 1.71 -8.58
C PHE A 174 -14.54 0.55 -9.56
N LEU A 175 -15.22 -0.56 -9.29
CA LEU A 175 -15.00 -1.83 -9.94
C LEU A 175 -16.26 -2.31 -10.68
N VAL A 176 -16.07 -2.83 -11.89
CA VAL A 176 -17.12 -3.48 -12.69
C VAL A 176 -16.75 -4.95 -12.87
N VAL A 177 -17.68 -5.84 -12.53
CA VAL A 177 -17.50 -7.29 -12.67
C VAL A 177 -18.01 -7.73 -14.03
N VAL A 178 -17.14 -8.38 -14.79
CA VAL A 178 -17.40 -8.80 -16.17
C VAL A 178 -17.13 -10.29 -16.29
N SER A 179 -18.09 -11.03 -16.83
CA SER A 179 -17.92 -12.43 -17.20
C SER A 179 -17.84 -12.61 -18.71
N ASN A 180 -16.88 -13.41 -19.17
CA ASN A 180 -16.80 -13.84 -20.56
C ASN A 180 -17.59 -15.16 -20.71
N LYS A 181 -18.62 -15.17 -21.58
CA LYS A 181 -19.49 -16.32 -21.82
C LYS A 181 -18.77 -17.52 -22.45
N ILE A 182 -17.67 -17.29 -23.18
CA ILE A 182 -16.94 -18.35 -23.88
C ILE A 182 -15.94 -19.01 -22.94
N THR A 183 -15.13 -18.22 -22.26
CA THR A 183 -14.07 -18.75 -21.38
C THR A 183 -14.57 -19.03 -19.97
N HIS A 184 -15.77 -18.56 -19.62
CA HIS A 184 -16.32 -18.53 -18.26
C HIS A 184 -15.45 -17.80 -17.23
N GLN A 185 -14.47 -17.01 -17.69
CA GLN A 185 -13.63 -16.21 -16.82
C GLN A 185 -14.40 -15.01 -16.29
N ILE A 186 -14.20 -14.71 -15.00
CA ILE A 186 -14.74 -13.53 -14.32
C ILE A 186 -13.56 -12.60 -14.06
N ASN A 187 -13.63 -11.41 -14.63
CA ASN A 187 -12.63 -10.37 -14.47
C ASN A 187 -13.27 -9.15 -13.81
N THR A 188 -12.45 -8.37 -13.13
CA THR A 188 -12.87 -7.08 -12.58
C THR A 188 -12.13 -5.97 -13.32
N VAL A 189 -12.86 -4.97 -13.78
CA VAL A 189 -12.31 -3.79 -14.47
C VAL A 189 -12.45 -2.59 -13.56
N GLU A 190 -11.33 -1.93 -13.28
CA GLU A 190 -11.33 -0.69 -12.49
C GLU A 190 -11.61 0.52 -13.39
N ILE A 191 -12.53 1.37 -12.93
CA ILE A 191 -12.91 2.60 -13.61
C ILE A 191 -12.01 3.73 -13.09
N PRO A 192 -11.23 4.40 -13.96
CA PRO A 192 -10.43 5.55 -13.55
C PRO A 192 -11.31 6.76 -13.25
N ILE A 193 -10.77 7.75 -12.54
CA ILE A 193 -11.43 9.06 -12.34
C ILE A 193 -11.27 9.98 -13.55
N LYS A 194 -10.20 9.80 -14.34
CA LYS A 194 -9.97 10.55 -15.58
C LYS A 194 -9.01 9.82 -16.53
N TYR A 195 -9.08 10.18 -17.80
CA TYR A 195 -8.09 9.83 -18.82
C TYR A 195 -7.28 11.07 -19.16
N ILE A 196 -5.95 10.98 -19.12
CA ILE A 196 -5.05 12.07 -19.52
C ILE A 196 -4.19 11.64 -20.71
N VAL A 197 -3.83 12.57 -21.59
CA VAL A 197 -2.92 12.28 -22.70
C VAL A 197 -1.52 12.76 -22.31
N ARG A 198 -0.56 11.84 -22.21
CA ARG A 198 0.86 12.14 -22.01
C ARG A 198 1.69 11.45 -23.10
N ASN A 199 2.55 12.21 -23.78
CA ASN A 199 3.42 11.68 -24.84
C ASN A 199 2.68 10.88 -25.93
N SER A 200 1.51 11.36 -26.36
CA SER A 200 0.62 10.68 -27.34
C SER A 200 0.06 9.32 -26.89
N ALA A 201 0.29 8.91 -25.65
CA ALA A 201 -0.35 7.78 -25.01
C ALA A 201 -1.46 8.27 -24.07
N GLU A 202 -2.57 7.55 -24.06
CA GLU A 202 -3.64 7.78 -23.09
C GLU A 202 -3.34 7.01 -21.81
N GLU A 203 -3.31 7.73 -20.70
CA GLU A 203 -3.04 7.22 -19.37
C GLU A 203 -4.31 7.30 -18.51
N GLN A 204 -4.54 6.23 -17.75
CA GLN A 204 -5.66 6.13 -16.81
C GLN A 204 -5.21 6.65 -15.46
N VAL A 205 -5.96 7.59 -14.90
CA VAL A 205 -5.69 8.09 -13.55
C VAL A 205 -6.74 7.56 -12.61
N HIS A 206 -6.29 6.81 -11.61
CA HIS A 206 -7.11 6.24 -10.57
C HIS A 206 -7.11 7.14 -9.32
N PRO A 207 -8.10 7.01 -8.43
CA PRO A 207 -8.02 7.63 -7.12
C PRO A 207 -6.73 7.23 -6.40
N SER A 208 -6.12 8.16 -5.68
CA SER A 208 -5.08 7.86 -4.71
C SER A 208 -5.69 7.70 -3.32
N ILE A 209 -4.88 7.20 -2.38
CA ILE A 209 -5.21 7.23 -0.97
C ILE A 209 -5.54 8.68 -0.57
N THR A 210 -6.60 8.88 0.20
CA THR A 210 -7.09 10.22 0.53
C THR A 210 -7.79 10.25 1.88
N SER A 211 -7.80 11.43 2.52
CA SER A 211 -8.65 11.70 3.69
C SER A 211 -10.03 12.23 3.30
N GLN A 212 -10.25 12.51 2.00
CA GLN A 212 -11.56 12.95 1.50
C GLN A 212 -12.58 11.83 1.63
N LYS A 213 -13.79 12.17 2.06
CA LYS A 213 -14.88 11.21 2.26
C LYS A 213 -15.81 11.08 1.05
N SER A 214 -15.29 11.37 -0.13
CA SER A 214 -16.05 11.27 -1.37
C SER A 214 -15.14 11.11 -2.57
N VAL A 215 -15.63 10.43 -3.60
CA VAL A 215 -15.03 10.39 -4.94
C VAL A 215 -16.12 10.59 -5.99
N ILE A 216 -15.76 11.29 -7.07
CA ILE A 216 -16.68 11.62 -8.16
C ILE A 216 -16.09 11.07 -9.46
N TYR A 217 -16.92 10.37 -10.23
CA TYR A 217 -16.60 9.83 -11.54
C TYR A 217 -17.49 10.50 -12.59
N GLU A 218 -16.88 11.15 -13.57
CA GLU A 218 -17.63 11.73 -14.67
C GLU A 218 -18.27 10.65 -15.54
N SER A 219 -19.51 10.86 -15.97
CA SER A 219 -20.25 9.93 -16.83
C SER A 219 -19.50 9.64 -18.13
N ALA A 220 -18.77 10.62 -18.68
CA ALA A 220 -17.95 10.42 -19.88
C ALA A 220 -16.81 9.40 -19.65
N VAL A 221 -16.17 9.47 -18.48
CA VAL A 221 -15.09 8.54 -18.09
C VAL A 221 -15.65 7.13 -17.90
N ILE A 222 -16.79 6.99 -17.22
CA ILE A 222 -17.47 5.69 -17.05
C ILE A 222 -17.85 5.10 -18.41
N ARG A 223 -18.50 5.87 -19.30
CA ARG A 223 -18.88 5.40 -20.63
C ARG A 223 -17.67 4.92 -21.43
N LYS A 224 -16.57 5.66 -21.36
CA LYS A 224 -15.31 5.29 -22.02
C LYS A 224 -14.70 4.03 -21.44
N ALA A 225 -14.70 3.88 -20.12
CA ALA A 225 -14.24 2.65 -19.47
C ALA A 225 -15.07 1.44 -19.91
N PHE A 226 -16.41 1.57 -19.96
CA PHE A 226 -17.30 0.54 -20.50
C PHE A 226 -16.99 0.22 -21.96
N GLN A 227 -16.75 1.23 -22.82
CA GLN A 227 -16.35 0.97 -24.21
C GLN A 227 -15.06 0.16 -24.33
N ASN A 228 -14.13 0.37 -23.40
CA ASN A 228 -12.81 -0.23 -23.37
C ASN A 228 -12.76 -1.64 -22.75
N ILE A 229 -13.80 -2.09 -22.03
CA ILE A 229 -13.85 -3.43 -21.39
C ILE A 229 -13.45 -4.55 -22.35
N SER A 230 -13.85 -4.43 -23.62
CA SER A 230 -13.58 -5.43 -24.67
C SER A 230 -12.88 -4.79 -25.88
N LYS A 231 -11.98 -3.82 -25.66
CA LYS A 231 -11.35 -3.07 -26.76
C LYS A 231 -10.64 -3.97 -27.77
N ASP A 232 -10.06 -5.07 -27.31
CA ASP A 232 -9.28 -6.00 -28.12
C ASP A 232 -10.12 -7.16 -28.69
N ASP A 233 -11.44 -7.18 -28.45
CA ASP A 233 -12.37 -8.22 -28.91
C ASP A 233 -13.48 -7.61 -29.79
N SER A 234 -13.63 -8.15 -31.00
CA SER A 234 -14.62 -7.72 -31.97
C SER A 234 -16.06 -8.12 -31.60
N VAL A 235 -16.24 -9.14 -30.76
CA VAL A 235 -17.55 -9.71 -30.41
C VAL A 235 -17.93 -9.36 -28.97
N LYS A 236 -18.34 -8.10 -28.77
CA LYS A 236 -18.75 -7.57 -27.46
C LYS A 236 -19.88 -8.36 -26.77
N SER A 237 -20.75 -9.01 -27.54
CA SER A 237 -21.87 -9.81 -27.01
C SER A 237 -21.47 -11.04 -26.17
N ASN A 238 -20.19 -11.42 -26.23
CA ASN A 238 -19.60 -12.47 -25.39
C ASN A 238 -19.41 -12.03 -23.94
N TYR A 239 -19.43 -10.74 -23.65
CA TYR A 239 -19.22 -10.21 -22.30
C TYR A 239 -20.55 -9.90 -21.61
N VAL A 240 -20.63 -10.25 -20.34
CA VAL A 240 -21.76 -10.01 -19.46
C VAL A 240 -21.31 -9.15 -18.30
N ILE A 241 -21.96 -8.00 -18.13
CA ILE A 241 -21.78 -7.18 -16.94
C ILE A 241 -22.61 -7.79 -15.82
N MET A 242 -21.93 -8.27 -14.78
CA MET A 242 -22.56 -8.91 -13.62
C MET A 242 -22.97 -7.90 -12.56
N GLY A 243 -22.26 -6.78 -12.47
CA GLY A 243 -22.55 -5.70 -11.53
C GLY A 243 -21.40 -4.71 -11.44
N ALA A 244 -21.59 -3.68 -10.62
CA ALA A 244 -20.57 -2.71 -10.29
C ALA A 244 -20.65 -2.35 -8.81
N TYR A 245 -19.52 -2.02 -8.20
CA TYR A 245 -19.45 -1.60 -6.81
C TYR A 245 -18.24 -0.71 -6.57
N LEU A 246 -18.37 0.19 -5.59
CA LEU A 246 -17.22 0.85 -5.00
C LEU A 246 -16.64 -0.08 -3.93
N GLU A 247 -15.37 -0.43 -4.06
CA GLU A 247 -14.57 -1.03 -2.99
C GLU A 247 -13.83 0.10 -2.27
N LEU A 248 -14.09 0.25 -0.97
CA LEU A 248 -13.45 1.26 -0.14
C LEU A 248 -12.55 0.54 0.86
N MET A 249 -11.24 0.69 0.69
CA MET A 249 -10.27 0.24 1.68
C MET A 249 -10.09 1.33 2.73
N VAL A 250 -10.38 0.98 3.97
CA VAL A 250 -10.23 1.86 5.12
C VAL A 250 -8.97 1.46 5.84
N LEU A 251 -8.02 2.39 5.91
CA LEU A 251 -6.74 2.19 6.58
C LEU A 251 -6.89 2.48 8.07
N ASP A 252 -6.11 1.83 8.92
CA ASP A 252 -6.04 2.24 10.32
C ASP A 252 -5.26 3.55 10.50
N LYS A 253 -5.15 3.99 11.75
CA LYS A 253 -4.40 5.19 12.13
C LYS A 253 -2.93 5.12 11.70
N TYR A 254 -2.27 3.97 11.85
CA TYR A 254 -0.82 3.86 11.64
C TYR A 254 -0.46 3.85 10.15
N LEU A 255 -1.23 3.12 9.33
CA LEU A 255 -1.13 3.16 7.87
C LEU A 255 -1.50 4.56 7.35
N SER A 256 -2.57 5.16 7.85
CA SER A 256 -2.97 6.53 7.47
C SER A 256 -1.87 7.54 7.78
N THR A 257 -1.24 7.42 8.95
CA THR A 257 -0.13 8.30 9.34
C THR A 257 1.07 8.10 8.43
N TYR A 258 1.43 6.84 8.14
CA TYR A 258 2.51 6.51 7.21
C TYR A 258 2.29 7.13 5.82
N TYR A 259 1.13 6.91 5.20
CA TYR A 259 0.81 7.49 3.89
C TYR A 259 0.80 9.02 3.91
N SER A 260 0.21 9.63 4.94
CA SER A 260 0.20 11.08 5.09
C SER A 260 1.61 11.68 5.23
N SER A 261 2.54 10.95 5.85
CA SER A 261 3.92 11.42 6.01
C SER A 261 4.65 11.44 4.67
N ILE A 262 4.42 10.43 3.83
CA ILE A 262 5.06 10.28 2.52
C ILE A 262 4.45 11.23 1.49
N GLU A 263 3.13 11.37 1.42
CA GLU A 263 2.50 12.28 0.46
C GLU A 263 2.89 13.74 0.69
N ASN A 264 2.95 14.19 1.95
CA ASN A 264 3.42 15.54 2.31
C ASN A 264 4.93 15.73 2.05
N PHE A 265 5.68 14.64 1.89
CA PHE A 265 7.09 14.69 1.56
C PHE A 265 7.32 14.93 0.06
N LEU A 266 6.49 14.37 -0.82
CA LEU A 266 6.64 14.39 -2.28
C LEU A 266 6.19 15.70 -2.98
N ASP A 267 6.11 16.82 -2.26
CA ASP A 267 5.78 18.12 -2.87
C ASP A 267 6.83 18.51 -3.92
N GLU A 268 6.41 18.64 -5.19
CA GLU A 268 7.24 18.83 -6.38
C GLU A 268 8.11 20.11 -6.33
N PHE A 269 7.82 21.02 -5.40
CA PHE A 269 8.51 22.30 -5.26
C PHE A 269 9.58 22.33 -4.16
N THR A 270 9.78 21.24 -3.41
CA THR A 270 10.75 21.22 -2.31
C THR A 270 11.73 20.04 -2.41
N ILE A 271 13.02 20.34 -2.55
CA ILE A 271 14.08 19.35 -2.34
C ILE A 271 14.22 19.14 -0.83
N LYS A 272 13.55 18.11 -0.30
CA LYS A 272 13.71 17.68 1.10
C LYS A 272 14.74 16.56 1.14
N VAL A 273 15.78 16.73 1.96
CA VAL A 273 16.92 15.80 2.04
C VAL A 273 16.62 14.60 2.93
N ASP A 274 15.65 14.72 3.86
CA ASP A 274 15.30 13.69 4.84
C ASP A 274 13.89 13.13 4.60
N LEU A 275 13.81 11.89 4.09
CA LEU A 275 12.55 11.13 4.06
C LEU A 275 12.02 10.94 5.49
N PRO A 276 10.71 11.08 5.73
CA PRO A 276 10.14 10.86 7.06
C PRO A 276 10.27 9.39 7.46
N ASP A 277 11.08 9.15 8.49
CA ASP A 277 11.16 7.87 9.17
C ASP A 277 9.93 7.70 10.08
N TYR A 278 8.94 6.92 9.64
CA TYR A 278 7.78 6.57 10.45
C TYR A 278 7.87 5.14 10.98
N THR A 279 7.64 4.96 12.27
CA THR A 279 7.46 3.64 12.88
C THR A 279 6.50 3.69 14.06
N ASN A 280 5.74 2.61 14.24
CA ASN A 280 4.94 2.33 15.44
C ASN A 280 5.40 1.04 16.14
N ILE A 281 6.63 0.59 15.87
CA ILE A 281 7.23 -0.60 16.47
C ILE A 281 8.12 -0.18 17.64
N ASP A 282 7.75 -0.60 18.85
CA ASP A 282 8.59 -0.48 20.02
C ASP A 282 9.74 -1.49 19.95
N GLY A 283 10.96 -1.04 20.28
CA GLY A 283 12.17 -1.87 20.27
C GLY A 283 12.83 -2.02 18.89
N GLY A 284 12.24 -1.50 17.81
CA GLY A 284 12.74 -1.64 16.45
C GLY A 284 12.28 -0.54 15.51
N PHE A 285 12.09 -0.92 14.25
CA PHE A 285 11.60 -0.04 13.19
C PHE A 285 10.57 -0.79 12.32
N GLY A 286 9.87 -0.10 11.43
CA GLY A 286 8.88 -0.68 10.53
C GLY A 286 7.45 -0.29 10.88
N ILE A 287 6.47 -1.03 10.36
CA ILE A 287 5.07 -0.68 10.46
C ILE A 287 4.22 -1.89 10.81
N PHE A 288 3.40 -1.74 11.84
CA PHE A 288 2.30 -2.66 12.12
C PHE A 288 0.99 -1.93 11.92
N GLY A 289 0.23 -2.39 10.94
CA GLY A 289 -1.03 -1.75 10.58
C GLY A 289 -2.05 -2.76 10.11
N SER A 290 -3.23 -2.25 9.81
CA SER A 290 -4.41 -2.99 9.44
C SER A 290 -5.25 -2.15 8.48
N TYR A 291 -5.97 -2.83 7.62
CA TYR A 291 -7.01 -2.22 6.80
C TYR A 291 -8.23 -3.13 6.78
N ASN A 292 -9.37 -2.56 6.40
CA ASN A 292 -10.61 -3.29 6.24
C ASN A 292 -11.32 -2.83 4.96
N LEU A 293 -11.93 -3.75 4.22
CA LEU A 293 -12.63 -3.46 2.98
C LEU A 293 -14.14 -3.38 3.22
N ILE A 294 -14.79 -2.40 2.59
CA ILE A 294 -16.26 -2.36 2.47
C ILE A 294 -16.65 -2.16 1.01
N LYS A 295 -17.72 -2.84 0.60
CA LYS A 295 -18.25 -2.77 -0.76
C LYS A 295 -19.60 -2.09 -0.77
N TYR A 296 -19.73 -1.06 -1.60
CA TYR A 296 -21.00 -0.39 -1.86
C TYR A 296 -21.44 -0.71 -3.30
N ASN A 297 -22.48 -1.55 -3.42
CA ASN A 297 -23.01 -1.95 -4.72
C ASN A 297 -23.78 -0.80 -5.37
N ILE A 298 -23.56 -0.59 -6.67
CA ILE A 298 -24.31 0.35 -7.48
C ILE A 298 -25.03 -0.41 -8.59
N ALA A 299 -26.32 -0.12 -8.78
CA ALA A 299 -27.08 -0.71 -9.87
C ALA A 299 -26.54 -0.20 -11.22
N VAL A 300 -26.54 -1.05 -12.24
CA VAL A 300 -26.19 -0.63 -13.60
C VAL A 300 -27.41 -0.86 -14.47
N ASP A 301 -27.92 0.18 -15.12
CA ASP A 301 -29.09 0.07 -15.98
C ASP A 301 -28.83 -0.90 -17.15
N LYS A 302 -29.83 -1.75 -17.44
CA LYS A 302 -29.73 -2.74 -18.52
C LYS A 302 -29.64 -2.06 -19.89
N ASN A 303 -30.29 -0.91 -20.09
CA ASN A 303 -30.22 -0.20 -21.37
C ASN A 303 -28.84 0.46 -21.54
N PHE A 304 -28.27 1.01 -20.46
CA PHE A 304 -26.89 1.49 -20.45
C PHE A 304 -25.91 0.39 -20.88
N ILE A 305 -25.98 -0.81 -20.28
CA ILE A 305 -25.12 -1.95 -20.64
C ILE A 305 -25.30 -2.33 -22.13
N LYS A 306 -26.56 -2.46 -22.57
CA LYS A 306 -26.88 -2.83 -23.96
C LYS A 306 -26.40 -1.79 -24.97
N SER A 307 -26.32 -0.52 -24.60
CA SER A 307 -25.81 0.55 -25.49
C SER A 307 -24.35 0.33 -25.93
N PHE A 308 -23.58 -0.49 -25.19
CA PHE A 308 -22.21 -0.87 -25.54
C PHE A 308 -22.11 -2.25 -26.21
N GLY A 309 -23.23 -2.96 -26.39
CA GLY A 309 -23.26 -4.30 -26.98
C GLY A 309 -23.01 -5.46 -26.01
N TYR A 310 -23.03 -5.20 -24.70
CA TYR A 310 -22.84 -6.23 -23.65
C TYR A 310 -24.16 -6.86 -23.20
N GLY A 311 -24.07 -8.05 -22.61
CA GLY A 311 -25.19 -8.68 -21.88
C GLY A 311 -25.28 -8.17 -20.44
N ALA A 312 -26.48 -8.17 -19.85
CA ALA A 312 -26.69 -7.93 -18.42
C ALA A 312 -26.93 -9.27 -17.69
N GLY A 313 -26.18 -9.53 -16.61
CA GLY A 313 -26.13 -10.84 -15.94
C GLY A 313 -26.91 -10.95 -14.63
N PHE A 314 -27.76 -9.98 -14.32
CA PHE A 314 -28.51 -9.86 -13.07
C PHE A 314 -30.01 -9.66 -13.32
#